data_AF-A0A315CG77-F1
#
_entry.id   AF-A0A315CG77-F1
#
_cell.length_a   1.000
_cell.length_b   1.000
_cell.length_c   1.000
_cell.angle_alpha   90.00
_cell.angle_beta   90.00
_cell.angle_gamma   90.00
#
_symmetry.space_group_name_H-M   'P 1'
#
loop_
_entity.id
_entity.type
_entity.pdbx_description
1 polymer ?
#
loop_
_entity_poly.entity_id
_entity_poly.type
_entity_poly.pdbx_seq_one_letter_code
_entity_poly.pdbx_strand_id
1 'polypeptide(L)'
;MDLQFLEFDCSEDSEGVVCWDALAQPAARHTPALLHEVTQLLAWAHRFGPQEPGPLEDGADWDFDLHIRGGDAPISAHWNSSNQTLALSPSPSPREEITLSLSISGTPAFALALRDHWNAP
;
A
#
# COMPACT_ATOMS: atom_id res chain seq x y z
N MET A 1 -9.86 4.11 -10.40
CA MET A 1 -8.60 4.13 -11.18
C MET A 1 -8.00 2.76 -11.01
N ASP A 2 -7.63 2.08 -12.09
CA ASP A 2 -7.08 0.72 -11.99
C ASP A 2 -5.59 0.75 -11.62
N LEU A 3 -5.21 -0.15 -10.72
CA LEU A 3 -3.81 -0.43 -10.38
C LEU A 3 -3.27 -1.43 -11.39
N GLN A 4 -2.14 -1.12 -12.02
CA GLN A 4 -1.54 -1.96 -13.05
C GLN A 4 -0.50 -2.93 -12.48
N PHE A 5 0.16 -2.57 -11.37
CA PHE A 5 1.22 -3.38 -10.77
C PHE A 5 0.84 -3.96 -9.41
N LEU A 6 -0.06 -3.32 -8.67
CA LEU A 6 -0.61 -3.86 -7.42
C LEU A 6 -1.81 -4.74 -7.74
N GLU A 7 -1.58 -6.05 -7.72
CA GLU A 7 -2.62 -7.07 -7.78
C GLU A 7 -2.92 -7.53 -6.36
N PHE A 8 -4.12 -7.21 -5.88
CA PHE A 8 -4.54 -7.56 -4.52
C PHE A 8 -5.32 -8.87 -4.48
N ASP A 9 -5.05 -9.69 -3.48
CA ASP A 9 -5.97 -10.70 -2.95
C ASP A 9 -6.69 -10.09 -1.74
N CYS A 10 -7.97 -10.42 -1.52
CA CYS A 10 -8.71 -9.93 -0.36
C CYS A 10 -9.13 -11.06 0.58
N SER A 11 -9.01 -10.81 1.88
CA SER A 11 -9.55 -11.67 2.93
C SER A 11 -10.38 -10.84 3.90
N GLU A 12 -11.52 -11.39 4.34
CA GLU A 12 -12.42 -10.75 5.31
C GLU A 12 -12.45 -11.59 6.59
N ASP A 13 -12.31 -10.93 7.74
CA ASP A 13 -12.44 -11.58 9.05
C ASP A 13 -13.89 -11.54 9.57
N SER A 14 -14.16 -12.24 10.67
CA SER A 14 -15.48 -12.37 11.30
C SER A 14 -16.11 -11.04 11.74
N GLU A 15 -15.29 -10.00 11.92
CA GLU A 15 -15.72 -8.65 12.30
C GLU A 15 -16.00 -7.74 11.07
N GLY A 16 -15.85 -8.26 9.85
CA GLY A 16 -16.05 -7.52 8.60
C GLY A 16 -14.88 -6.59 8.24
N VAL A 17 -13.77 -6.67 8.98
CA VAL A 17 -12.49 -6.08 8.57
C VAL A 17 -11.99 -6.84 7.35
N VAL A 18 -11.57 -6.09 6.34
CA VAL A 18 -11.00 -6.65 5.12
C VAL A 18 -9.52 -6.31 5.05
N CYS A 19 -8.71 -7.28 4.67
CA CYS A 19 -7.29 -7.15 4.37
C CYS A 19 -7.08 -7.38 2.87
N TRP A 20 -6.31 -6.50 2.23
CA TRP A 20 -5.84 -6.67 0.87
C TRP A 20 -4.34 -6.81 0.88
N ASP A 21 -3.87 -7.88 0.28
CA ASP A 21 -2.45 -8.22 0.18
C ASP A 21 -2.01 -8.22 -1.28
N ALA A 22 -1.00 -7.42 -1.59
CA ALA A 22 -0.37 -7.36 -2.92
C ALA A 22 1.11 -7.70 -2.84
N LEU A 23 1.56 -8.57 -3.75
CA LEU A 23 2.97 -8.86 -3.97
C LEU A 23 3.34 -8.50 -5.41
N ALA A 24 4.21 -7.50 -5.57
CA ALA A 24 4.66 -7.02 -6.86
C ALA A 24 6.18 -7.17 -7.01
N GLN A 25 6.60 -7.73 -8.13
CA GLN A 25 8.02 -7.80 -8.52
C GLN A 25 8.16 -7.47 -10.02
N PRO A 26 7.91 -6.21 -10.41
CA PRO A 26 7.99 -5.84 -11.81
C PRO A 26 9.46 -5.71 -12.25
N ALA A 27 9.70 -5.72 -13.56
CA ALA A 27 11.02 -5.41 -14.10
C ALA A 27 11.49 -4.02 -13.66
N ALA A 28 12.79 -3.83 -13.42
CA ALA A 28 13.39 -2.62 -12.84
C ALA A 28 12.92 -1.28 -13.46
N ARG A 29 12.66 -1.27 -14.78
CA ARG A 29 12.14 -0.09 -15.51
C ARG A 29 10.78 0.41 -15.01
N HIS A 30 10.00 -0.46 -14.38
CA HIS A 30 8.65 -0.22 -13.89
C HIS A 30 8.60 0.09 -12.40
N THR A 31 9.72 -0.04 -11.67
CA THR A 31 9.84 0.33 -10.25
C THR A 31 9.27 1.73 -9.96
N PRO A 32 9.56 2.78 -10.75
CA PRO A 32 8.96 4.10 -10.50
C PRO A 32 7.43 4.13 -10.63
N ALA A 33 6.88 3.35 -11.57
CA ALA A 33 5.44 3.30 -11.80
C ALA A 33 4.71 2.55 -10.67
N LEU A 34 5.27 1.43 -10.20
CA LEU A 34 4.78 0.71 -9.02
C LEU A 34 4.80 1.61 -7.77
N LEU A 35 5.91 2.30 -7.49
CA LEU A 35 6.00 3.21 -6.34
C LEU A 35 5.01 4.37 -6.44
N HIS A 36 4.71 4.82 -7.65
CA HIS A 36 3.70 5.84 -7.89
C HIS A 36 2.29 5.33 -7.58
N GLU A 37 1.95 4.09 -7.94
CA GLU A 37 0.68 3.46 -7.56
C GLU A 37 0.51 3.36 -6.05
N VAL A 38 1.54 2.85 -5.34
CA VAL A 38 1.55 2.79 -3.87
C VAL A 38 1.36 4.18 -3.26
N THR A 39 2.08 5.19 -3.78
CA THR A 39 1.97 6.58 -3.30
C THR A 39 0.55 7.13 -3.49
N GLN A 40 -0.08 6.88 -4.64
CA GLN A 40 -1.45 7.33 -4.89
C GLN A 40 -2.46 6.62 -3.99
N LEU A 41 -2.29 5.32 -3.77
CA LEU A 41 -3.15 4.54 -2.89
C LEU A 41 -3.06 5.01 -1.44
N LEU A 42 -1.85 5.19 -0.91
CA LEU A 42 -1.65 5.73 0.45
C LEU A 42 -2.13 7.17 0.58
N ALA A 43 -1.92 8.01 -0.43
CA ALA A 43 -2.44 9.37 -0.48
C ALA A 43 -3.97 9.42 -0.45
N TRP A 44 -4.63 8.49 -1.14
CA TRP A 44 -6.07 8.33 -1.12
C TRP A 44 -6.57 7.82 0.23
N ALA A 45 -5.93 6.77 0.78
CA ALA A 45 -6.33 6.16 2.05
C ALA A 45 -6.24 7.17 3.21
N HIS A 46 -5.19 7.99 3.22
CA HIS A 46 -5.03 9.06 4.20
C HIS A 46 -6.11 10.17 4.10
N ARG A 47 -6.89 10.23 3.02
CA ARG A 47 -8.01 11.17 2.89
C ARG A 47 -9.34 10.56 3.34
N PHE A 48 -9.38 9.27 3.65
CA PHE A 48 -10.58 8.58 4.09
C PHE A 48 -11.06 9.08 5.46
N GLY A 49 -10.12 9.15 6.42
CA GLY A 49 -10.40 9.53 7.80
C GLY A 49 -9.48 10.64 8.31
N PRO A 50 -9.83 11.29 9.43
CA PRO A 50 -8.98 12.28 10.07
C PRO A 50 -7.80 11.67 10.85
N GLN A 51 -7.83 10.35 11.08
CA GLN A 51 -6.82 9.60 11.82
C GLN A 51 -5.67 9.15 10.90
N GLU A 52 -4.47 9.12 11.46
CA GLU A 52 -3.33 8.45 10.84
C GLU A 52 -3.56 6.94 10.78
N PRO A 53 -2.95 6.24 9.80
CA PRO A 53 -3.02 4.78 9.75
C PRO A 53 -2.45 4.17 11.03
N GLY A 54 -3.09 3.12 11.50
CA GLY A 54 -2.66 2.39 12.69
C GLY A 54 -3.55 1.20 12.99
N PRO A 55 -3.31 0.51 14.11
CA PRO A 55 -4.03 -0.71 14.44
C PRO A 55 -5.54 -0.47 14.52
N LEU A 56 -6.32 -1.26 13.78
CA LEU A 56 -7.79 -1.19 13.81
C LEU A 56 -8.35 -1.45 15.22
N GLU A 57 -7.67 -2.29 16.00
CA GLU A 57 -8.00 -2.59 17.41
C GLU A 57 -7.87 -1.36 18.33
N ASP A 58 -7.05 -0.36 17.94
CA ASP A 58 -6.92 0.93 18.65
C ASP A 58 -7.93 1.98 18.15
N GLY A 59 -8.82 1.60 17.24
CA GLY A 59 -9.87 2.47 16.69
C GLY A 59 -9.43 3.29 15.47
N ALA A 60 -8.38 2.87 14.77
CA ALA A 60 -8.07 3.42 13.45
C ALA A 60 -9.07 2.90 12.39
N ASP A 61 -9.30 3.69 11.34
CA ASP A 61 -10.17 3.30 10.23
C ASP A 61 -9.51 2.33 9.26
N TRP A 62 -8.18 2.40 9.16
CA TRP A 62 -7.34 1.63 8.25
C TRP A 62 -5.91 1.55 8.77
N ASP A 63 -5.22 0.49 8.38
CA ASP A 63 -3.79 0.27 8.61
C ASP A 63 -3.11 -0.20 7.34
N PHE A 64 -1.79 -0.05 7.26
CA PHE A 64 -1.02 -0.67 6.19
C PHE A 64 0.36 -1.10 6.67
N ASP A 65 0.84 -2.18 6.08
CA ASP A 65 2.23 -2.61 6.15
C ASP A 65 2.85 -2.60 4.75
N LEU A 66 4.05 -2.02 4.64
CA LEU A 66 4.78 -1.92 3.39
C LEU A 66 6.20 -2.43 3.58
N HIS A 67 6.51 -3.51 2.87
CA HIS A 67 7.83 -4.12 2.84
C HIS A 67 8.41 -4.05 1.43
N ILE A 68 9.64 -3.54 1.32
CA ILE A 68 10.36 -3.45 0.05
C ILE A 68 11.72 -4.12 0.21
N ARG A 69 12.13 -4.90 -0.78
CA ARG A 69 13.47 -5.50 -0.88
C ARG A 69 14.10 -5.19 -2.24
N GLY A 70 15.36 -4.79 -2.24
CA GLY A 70 16.19 -4.63 -3.43
C GLY A 70 17.27 -5.71 -3.45
N GLY A 71 17.14 -6.68 -4.36
CA GLY A 71 17.98 -7.88 -4.33
C GLY A 71 17.83 -8.65 -3.01
N ASP A 72 18.92 -8.75 -2.25
CA ASP A 72 18.95 -9.46 -0.95
C ASP A 72 18.79 -8.53 0.26
N ALA A 73 18.76 -7.20 0.05
CA ALA A 73 18.70 -6.23 1.14
C ALA A 73 17.30 -5.61 1.29
N PRO A 74 16.83 -5.37 2.53
CA PRO A 74 15.61 -4.60 2.76
C PRO A 74 15.83 -3.12 2.42
N ILE A 75 14.79 -2.51 1.85
CA ILE A 75 14.67 -1.07 1.62
C ILE A 75 13.65 -0.55 2.61
N SER A 76 14.08 0.36 3.49
CA SER A 76 13.16 1.04 4.41
C SER A 76 12.29 2.01 3.64
N ALA A 77 10.97 1.84 3.75
CA ALA A 77 9.98 2.74 3.19
C ALA A 77 9.34 3.56 4.32
N HIS A 78 9.28 4.88 4.13
CA HIS A 78 8.65 5.79 5.10
C HIS A 78 7.61 6.63 4.38
N TRP A 79 6.35 6.46 4.79
CA TRP A 79 5.25 7.29 4.32
C TRP A 79 5.22 8.62 5.06
N ASN A 80 5.23 9.73 4.33
CA ASN A 80 5.02 11.06 4.88
C ASN A 80 3.63 11.56 4.49
N SER A 81 2.70 11.56 5.45
CA SER A 81 1.32 11.99 5.27
C SER A 81 1.19 13.47 4.91
N SER A 82 2.01 14.33 5.51
CA SER A 82 1.97 15.79 5.30
C SER A 82 2.27 16.18 3.85
N ASN A 83 3.21 15.48 3.21
CA ASN A 83 3.63 15.75 1.84
C ASN A 83 3.07 14.74 0.83
N GLN A 84 2.38 13.70 1.30
CA GLN A 84 1.89 12.57 0.49
C GLN A 84 3.02 11.94 -0.35
N THR A 85 4.16 11.71 0.29
CA THR A 85 5.37 11.18 -0.37
C THR A 85 5.86 9.91 0.31
N LEU A 86 6.33 8.95 -0.49
CA LEU A 86 7.01 7.75 -0.02
C LEU A 86 8.54 7.93 -0.13
N ALA A 87 9.24 7.98 1.00
CA ALA A 87 10.69 8.04 1.03
C ALA A 87 11.28 6.63 1.16
N LEU A 88 12.28 6.32 0.35
CA LEU A 88 12.97 5.02 0.34
C LEU A 88 14.42 5.17 0.79
N SER A 89 14.92 4.23 1.59
CA SER A 89 16.31 4.22 2.07
C SER A 89 16.83 2.78 2.24
N PRO A 90 17.86 2.35 1.50
CA PRO A 90 18.47 3.06 0.36
C PRO A 90 17.50 3.22 -0.81
N SER A 91 17.73 4.22 -1.68
CA SER A 91 16.96 4.35 -2.91
C SER A 91 17.36 3.25 -3.92
N PRO A 92 16.40 2.52 -4.52
CA PRO A 92 16.73 1.49 -5.48
C PRO A 92 17.34 2.08 -6.74
N SER A 93 18.32 1.37 -7.31
CA SER A 93 18.92 1.78 -8.57
C SER A 93 17.92 1.57 -9.74
N PRO A 94 17.95 2.37 -10.81
CA PRO A 94 17.01 2.24 -11.94
C PRO A 94 17.13 0.92 -12.73
N ARG A 95 18.17 0.12 -12.45
CA ARG A 95 18.39 -1.22 -13.00
C ARG A 95 18.15 -2.34 -11.99
N GLU A 96 17.83 -1.98 -10.76
CA GLU A 96 17.57 -2.92 -9.68
C GLU A 96 16.09 -3.29 -9.67
N GLU A 97 15.83 -4.59 -9.68
CA GLU A 97 14.50 -5.13 -9.47
C GLU A 97 14.20 -5.13 -7.97
N ILE A 98 12.99 -4.69 -7.64
CA ILE A 98 12.51 -4.72 -6.26
C ILE A 98 11.38 -5.73 -6.12
N THR A 99 11.28 -6.32 -4.93
CA THR A 99 10.09 -7.02 -4.49
C THR A 99 9.37 -6.12 -3.49
N LEU A 100 8.10 -5.84 -3.73
CA LEU A 100 7.23 -5.04 -2.88
C LEU A 100 6.07 -5.89 -2.39
N SER A 101 5.89 -5.92 -1.08
CA SER A 101 4.72 -6.47 -0.41
C SER A 101 3.98 -5.33 0.26
N LEU A 102 2.69 -5.18 -0.04
CA LEU A 102 1.81 -4.21 0.57
C LEU A 102 0.59 -4.94 1.11
N SER A 103 0.37 -4.81 2.41
CA SER A 103 -0.86 -5.23 3.08
C SER A 103 -1.60 -3.97 3.52
N ILE A 104 -2.87 -3.84 3.17
CA ILE A 104 -3.73 -2.75 3.64
C ILE A 104 -4.97 -3.37 4.27
N SER A 105 -5.33 -2.92 5.46
CA SER A 105 -6.52 -3.40 6.16
C SER A 105 -7.41 -2.24 6.54
N GLY A 106 -8.71 -2.49 6.62
CA GLY A 106 -9.65 -1.43 6.98
C GLY A 106 -10.97 -1.92 7.49
N THR A 107 -11.66 -1.02 8.17
CA THR A 107 -13.05 -1.20 8.60
C THR A 107 -13.99 -1.44 7.40
N PRO A 108 -15.21 -1.95 7.61
CA PRO A 108 -16.19 -2.14 6.55
C PRO A 108 -16.46 -0.87 5.71
N ALA A 109 -16.38 0.32 6.33
CA ALA A 109 -16.57 1.58 5.64
C ALA A 109 -15.39 1.92 4.72
N PHE A 110 -14.16 1.70 5.20
CA PHE A 110 -12.94 1.85 4.39
C PHE A 110 -12.95 0.86 3.22
N ALA A 111 -13.35 -0.38 3.48
CA ALA A 111 -13.44 -1.44 2.50
C ALA A 111 -14.36 -1.08 1.32
N LEU A 112 -15.55 -0.58 1.63
CA LEU A 112 -16.50 -0.15 0.61
C LEU A 112 -15.91 0.98 -0.25
N ALA A 113 -15.26 1.96 0.38
CA ALA A 113 -14.67 3.09 -0.33
C ALA A 113 -13.47 2.67 -1.20
N LEU A 114 -12.64 1.74 -0.72
CA LEU A 114 -11.48 1.25 -1.46
C LEU A 114 -11.90 0.49 -2.72
N ARG A 115 -12.92 -0.39 -2.59
CA ARG A 115 -13.50 -1.12 -3.72
C ARG A 115 -14.12 -0.18 -4.76
N ASP A 116 -14.89 0.82 -4.33
CA ASP A 116 -15.50 1.81 -5.24
C ASP A 116 -14.44 2.62 -6.00
N HIS A 117 -13.37 3.03 -5.32
CA HIS A 117 -12.37 3.91 -5.93
C HIS A 117 -11.34 3.19 -6.80
N TRP A 118 -10.87 2.03 -6.35
CA TRP A 118 -9.74 1.29 -6.94
C TRP A 118 -10.16 0.02 -7.69
N ASN A 119 -11.45 -0.37 -7.65
CA ASN A 119 -11.94 -1.62 -8.22
C ASN A 119 -11.18 -2.85 -7.68
N ALA A 120 -10.73 -2.77 -6.43
CA ALA A 120 -10.10 -3.88 -5.72
C ALA A 120 -11.14 -4.97 -5.40
N PRO A 121 -10.71 -6.23 -5.20
CA PRO A 121 -11.62 -7.34 -4.87
C PRO A 121 -12.32 -7.20 -3.51
#